data_AF-A0A810NVU7-F1
#
_entry.id   AF-A0A810NVU7-F1
#
_cell.length_a   1.000
_cell.length_b   1.000
_cell.length_c   1.000
_cell.angle_alpha   90.00
_cell.angle_beta   90.00
_cell.angle_gamma   90.00
#
_symmetry.space_group_name_H-M   'P 1'
#
loop_
_entity.id
_entity.type
_entity.pdbx_description
1 polymer ?
#
loop_
_entity_poly.entity_id
_entity_poly.type
_entity_poly.pdbx_seq_one_letter_code
_entity_poly.pdbx_strand_id
1 'polypeptide(L)'
;MQTTPSEANTPDYLPSVYKQFLNRFPEVAQAQGALARAVDQRSPFDERTDRLIKLALAIGAEAQGAVRSNVRKALQHGATTDEVRAVALAAITTCGFPTAIAALGWIEDVTTAEM
;
A
#
# COMPACT_ATOMS: atom_id res chain seq x y z
N MET A 1 2.92 29.17 12.03
CA MET A 1 1.84 28.25 11.60
C MET A 1 2.38 26.83 11.77
N GLN A 2 1.93 26.12 12.80
CA GLN A 2 2.28 24.72 13.04
C GLN A 2 1.29 23.87 12.25
N THR A 3 1.77 23.16 11.23
CA THR A 3 0.97 22.15 10.54
C THR A 3 1.09 20.86 11.33
N THR A 4 -0.01 20.47 11.96
CA THR A 4 -0.25 19.15 12.57
C THR A 4 0.14 18.02 11.60
N PRO A 5 0.73 16.90 12.08
CA PRO A 5 0.83 15.71 11.26
C PRO A 5 -0.59 15.23 10.94
N SER A 6 -0.87 15.00 9.66
CA SER A 6 -2.13 14.40 9.20
C SER A 6 -2.25 13.01 9.80
N GLU A 7 -3.00 12.89 10.90
CA GLU A 7 -3.62 11.65 11.33
C GLU A 7 -4.64 11.27 10.25
N ALA A 8 -4.18 10.50 9.26
CA ALA A 8 -5.05 9.83 8.33
C ALA A 8 -5.94 8.86 9.12
N ASN A 9 -7.15 9.33 9.47
CA ASN A 9 -8.24 8.54 10.01
C ASN A 9 -8.48 7.29 9.14
N THR A 10 -8.08 6.12 9.61
CA THR A 10 -8.71 4.85 9.19
C THR A 10 -8.72 3.85 10.36
N PRO A 11 -9.61 4.02 11.35
CA PRO A 11 -9.70 3.08 12.48
C PRO A 11 -10.26 1.70 12.10
N ASP A 12 -11.03 1.60 11.01
CA ASP A 12 -11.89 0.43 10.75
C ASP A 12 -11.29 -0.69 9.89
N TYR A 13 -10.15 -0.49 9.21
CA TYR A 13 -9.61 -1.52 8.29
C TYR A 13 -8.28 -2.16 8.73
N LEU A 14 -7.73 -1.83 9.90
CA LEU A 14 -6.49 -2.50 10.33
C LEU A 14 -6.76 -4.00 10.64
N PRO A 15 -6.06 -4.94 9.98
CA PRO A 15 -6.22 -6.37 10.26
C PRO A 15 -6.01 -6.65 11.75
N SER A 16 -6.80 -7.58 12.31
CA SER A 16 -6.72 -7.95 13.73
C SER A 16 -5.30 -8.32 14.18
N VAL A 17 -4.56 -9.03 13.32
CA VAL A 17 -3.15 -9.39 13.55
C VAL A 17 -2.25 -8.16 13.67
N TYR A 18 -2.51 -7.09 12.91
CA TYR A 18 -1.74 -5.86 13.02
C TYR A 18 -2.07 -5.08 14.30
N LYS A 19 -3.36 -5.01 14.67
CA LYS A 19 -3.78 -4.43 15.97
C LYS A 19 -3.10 -5.14 17.14
N GLN A 20 -3.04 -6.48 17.11
CA GLN A 20 -2.34 -7.26 18.12
C GLN A 20 -0.83 -7.02 18.12
N PHE A 21 -0.20 -6.89 16.95
CA PHE A 21 1.21 -6.54 16.82
C PHE A 21 1.53 -5.20 17.50
N LEU A 22 0.73 -4.16 17.26
CA LEU A 22 0.93 -2.84 17.89
C LEU A 22 0.89 -2.92 19.42
N ASN A 23 -0.04 -3.70 19.98
CA ASN A 23 -0.17 -3.87 21.43
C ASN A 23 0.97 -4.72 22.03
N ARG A 24 1.40 -5.77 21.32
CA ARG A 24 2.39 -6.72 21.82
C ARG A 24 3.83 -6.22 21.67
N PHE A 25 4.11 -5.41 20.65
CA PHE A 25 5.47 -4.95 20.32
C PHE A 25 5.49 -3.44 20.03
N PRO A 26 5.10 -2.58 20.98
CA PRO A 26 4.94 -1.14 20.75
C PRO A 26 6.23 -0.44 20.33
N GLU A 27 7.37 -0.79 20.93
CA GLU A 27 8.67 -0.21 20.58
C GLU A 27 9.10 -0.54 19.14
N VAL A 28 8.85 -1.78 18.70
CA VAL A 28 9.15 -2.23 17.33
C VAL A 28 8.26 -1.48 16.33
N ALA A 29 6.97 -1.35 16.63
CA ALA A 29 6.04 -0.58 15.81
C ALA A 29 6.45 0.89 15.70
N GLN A 30 6.86 1.51 16.81
CA GLN A 30 7.33 2.90 16.83
C GLN A 30 8.60 3.07 16.00
N ALA A 31 9.59 2.18 16.15
CA ALA A 31 10.83 2.21 15.39
C ALA A 31 10.58 2.02 13.89
N GLN A 32 9.75 1.05 13.52
CA GLN A 32 9.36 0.82 12.13
C GLN A 32 8.62 2.04 11.54
N GLY A 33 7.71 2.65 12.30
CA GLY A 33 7.00 3.85 11.87
C GLY A 33 7.92 5.06 11.71
N ALA A 34 8.94 5.21 12.57
CA ALA A 34 9.95 6.25 12.42
C ALA A 34 10.78 6.06 11.15
N LEU A 35 11.22 4.82 10.87
CA LEU A 35 11.90 4.49 9.62
C LEU A 35 11.03 4.79 8.39
N ALA A 36 9.76 4.37 8.42
CA ALA A 36 8.83 4.63 7.32
C ALA A 36 8.70 6.14 7.02
N ARG A 37 8.51 6.97 8.05
CA ARG A 37 8.45 8.44 7.87
C ARG A 37 9.76 9.01 7.31
N ALA A 38 10.91 8.54 7.79
CA ALA A 38 12.20 9.01 7.31
C ALA A 38 12.45 8.64 5.84
N VAL A 39 11.96 7.49 5.39
CA VAL A 39 11.99 7.09 3.98
C VAL A 39 11.02 7.95 3.16
N ASP A 40 9.77 8.11 3.62
CA ASP A 40 8.74 8.88 2.92
C ASP A 40 9.15 10.35 2.71
N GLN A 41 9.81 10.98 3.70
CA GLN A 41 10.32 12.35 3.60
C GLN A 41 11.42 12.54 2.55
N ARG A 42 12.02 11.45 2.04
CA ARG A 42 13.02 11.51 0.96
C ARG A 42 12.41 11.29 -0.42
N SER A 43 11.15 10.85 -0.48
CA SER A 43 10.47 10.63 -1.76
C SER A 43 10.20 11.99 -2.42
N PRO A 44 10.64 12.21 -3.67
CA PRO A 44 10.31 13.42 -4.42
C PRO A 44 8.92 13.34 -5.06
N PHE A 45 8.24 12.19 -4.92
CA PHE A 45 6.96 11.91 -5.53
C PHE A 45 5.79 12.37 -4.65
N ASP A 46 4.65 12.64 -5.27
CA ASP A 46 3.40 12.83 -4.54
C ASP A 46 2.90 11.50 -3.94
N GLU A 47 1.96 11.59 -3.00
CA GLU A 47 1.45 10.42 -2.28
C GLU A 47 0.83 9.38 -3.23
N ARG A 48 0.15 9.83 -4.29
CA ARG A 48 -0.42 8.96 -5.32
C ARG A 48 0.67 8.12 -6.00
N THR A 49 1.69 8.79 -6.55
CA THR A 49 2.78 8.13 -7.29
C THR A 49 3.60 7.23 -6.37
N ASP A 50 3.88 7.67 -5.15
CA ASP A 50 4.60 6.87 -4.16
C ASP A 50 3.87 5.57 -3.82
N ARG A 51 2.53 5.61 -3.70
CA ARG A 51 1.72 4.39 -3.50
C ARG A 51 1.71 3.45 -4.69
N LEU A 52 1.66 3.98 -5.92
CA LEU A 52 1.75 3.15 -7.13
C LEU A 52 3.13 2.48 -7.26
N ILE A 53 4.21 3.17 -6.89
CA ILE A 53 5.56 2.58 -6.84
C ILE A 53 5.61 1.48 -5.79
N LYS A 54 5.12 1.73 -4.57
CA LYS A 54 5.08 0.73 -3.50
C LYS A 54 4.18 -0.46 -3.85
N LEU A 55 3.10 -0.24 -4.62
CA LEU A 55 2.29 -1.30 -5.19
C LEU A 55 3.11 -2.17 -6.14
N ALA A 56 3.86 -1.57 -7.08
CA ALA A 56 4.74 -2.32 -7.98
C ALA A 56 5.77 -3.17 -7.23
N LEU A 57 6.40 -2.61 -6.19
CA LEU A 57 7.33 -3.34 -5.32
C LEU A 57 6.65 -4.50 -4.58
N ALA A 58 5.44 -4.28 -4.06
CA ALA A 58 4.67 -5.32 -3.37
C ALA A 58 4.25 -6.46 -4.31
N ILE A 59 3.91 -6.13 -5.57
CA ILE A 59 3.59 -7.10 -6.62
C ILE A 59 4.83 -7.94 -6.94
N GLY A 60 5.97 -7.30 -7.19
CA GLY A 60 7.23 -8.01 -7.46
C GLY A 60 7.71 -8.87 -6.30
N ALA A 61 7.33 -8.54 -5.07
CA ALA A 61 7.60 -9.33 -3.87
C ALA A 61 6.52 -10.39 -3.56
N GLU A 62 5.48 -10.51 -4.40
CA GLU A 62 4.32 -11.40 -4.21
C GLU A 62 3.63 -11.25 -2.83
N ALA A 63 3.70 -10.04 -2.27
CA ALA A 63 3.25 -9.74 -0.92
C ALA A 63 1.77 -9.32 -0.91
N GLN A 64 0.84 -10.28 -0.99
CA GLN A 64 -0.62 -10.05 -1.07
C GLN A 64 -1.14 -8.96 -0.11
N GLY A 65 -0.77 -9.01 1.17
CA GLY A 65 -1.21 -8.02 2.15
C GLY A 65 -0.72 -6.60 1.86
N ALA A 66 0.52 -6.49 1.36
CA ALA A 66 1.10 -5.21 0.94
C ALA A 66 0.49 -4.70 -0.37
N VAL A 67 0.17 -5.59 -1.32
CA VAL A 67 -0.57 -5.24 -2.54
C VAL A 67 -1.91 -4.61 -2.17
N ARG A 68 -2.74 -5.32 -1.39
CA ARG A 68 -4.05 -4.81 -0.96
C ARG A 68 -3.95 -3.48 -0.21
N SER A 69 -2.94 -3.34 0.65
CA SER A 69 -2.69 -2.11 1.42
C SER A 69 -2.33 -0.93 0.54
N ASN A 70 -1.46 -1.12 -0.45
CA ASN A 70 -1.09 -0.04 -1.36
C ASN A 70 -2.19 0.28 -2.37
N VAL A 71 -3.03 -0.68 -2.78
CA VAL A 71 -4.23 -0.40 -3.61
C VAL A 71 -5.16 0.57 -2.88
N ARG A 72 -5.64 0.23 -1.66
CA ARG A 72 -6.53 1.13 -0.90
C ARG A 72 -5.94 2.52 -0.72
N LYS A 73 -4.67 2.59 -0.34
CA LYS A 73 -3.99 3.88 -0.11
C LYS A 73 -3.82 4.65 -1.42
N ALA A 74 -3.48 4.00 -2.53
CA ALA A 74 -3.38 4.66 -3.83
C ALA A 74 -4.72 5.29 -4.22
N LEU A 75 -5.82 4.55 -4.08
CA LEU A 75 -7.17 5.06 -4.34
C LEU A 75 -7.55 6.22 -3.41
N GLN A 76 -7.22 6.12 -2.12
CA GLN A 76 -7.41 7.23 -1.14
C GLN A 76 -6.66 8.50 -1.54
N HIS A 77 -5.48 8.37 -2.18
CA HIS A 77 -4.70 9.49 -2.70
C HIS A 77 -5.04 9.83 -4.17
N GLY A 78 -6.20 9.37 -4.68
CA GLY A 78 -6.74 9.78 -5.98
C GLY A 78 -6.23 8.98 -7.18
N ALA A 79 -5.55 7.84 -6.98
CA ALA A 79 -5.30 6.91 -8.07
C ALA A 79 -6.62 6.32 -8.58
N THR A 80 -6.68 5.98 -9.87
CA THR A 80 -7.84 5.28 -10.42
C THR A 80 -7.67 3.76 -10.33
N THR A 81 -8.78 3.03 -10.41
CA THR A 81 -8.76 1.57 -10.52
C THR A 81 -7.96 1.10 -11.74
N ASP A 82 -8.04 1.84 -12.85
CA ASP A 82 -7.29 1.51 -14.07
C ASP A 82 -5.79 1.71 -13.89
N GLU A 83 -5.36 2.71 -13.11
CA GLU A 83 -3.95 2.92 -12.77
C GLU A 83 -3.39 1.76 -11.96
N VAL A 84 -4.10 1.28 -10.92
CA VAL A 84 -3.61 0.14 -10.12
C VAL A 84 -3.59 -1.16 -10.93
N ARG A 85 -4.58 -1.38 -11.82
CA ARG A 85 -4.57 -2.51 -12.77
C ARG A 85 -3.40 -2.42 -13.75
N ALA A 86 -3.10 -1.21 -14.25
CA ALA A 86 -1.96 -1.00 -15.14
C ALA A 86 -0.63 -1.36 -14.49
N VAL A 87 -0.46 -1.12 -13.18
CA VAL A 87 0.74 -1.56 -12.44
C VAL A 87 0.86 -3.09 -12.45
N ALA A 88 -0.24 -3.83 -12.25
CA ALA A 88 -0.21 -5.29 -12.33
C ALA A 88 0.07 -5.80 -13.74
N LEU A 89 -0.50 -5.17 -14.78
CA LEU A 89 -0.19 -5.52 -16.17
C LEU A 89 1.28 -5.28 -16.51
N ALA A 90 1.89 -4.21 -15.99
CA ALA A 90 3.33 -3.95 -16.18
C ALA A 90 4.22 -5.05 -15.57
N ALA A 91 3.72 -5.79 -14.58
CA ALA A 91 4.45 -6.92 -14.01
C ALA A 91 4.59 -8.10 -14.98
N ILE A 92 3.78 -8.21 -16.04
CA ILE A 92 3.86 -9.31 -17.02
C ILE A 92 5.26 -9.41 -17.63
N THR A 93 5.83 -8.27 -18.04
CA THR A 93 7.14 -8.21 -18.71
C THR A 93 8.32 -8.06 -17.74
N THR A 94 8.05 -7.82 -16.45
CA THR A 94 9.08 -7.51 -15.45
C THR A 94 9.24 -8.64 -14.43
N CYS A 95 8.13 -9.19 -13.93
CA CYS A 95 8.07 -10.23 -12.91
C CYS A 95 7.44 -11.53 -13.41
N GLY A 96 6.86 -11.53 -14.61
CA GLY A 96 6.24 -12.69 -15.25
C GLY A 96 4.72 -12.71 -15.16
N PHE A 97 4.11 -13.45 -16.09
CA PHE A 97 2.66 -13.56 -16.21
C PHE A 97 1.95 -14.07 -14.94
N PRO A 98 2.44 -15.12 -14.23
CA PRO A 98 1.78 -15.60 -13.01
C PRO A 98 1.69 -14.54 -11.91
N THR A 99 2.77 -13.78 -11.69
CA THR A 99 2.84 -12.69 -10.72
C THR A 99 1.81 -11.59 -11.03
N ALA A 100 1.68 -11.22 -12.31
CA ALA A 100 0.69 -10.25 -12.76
C ALA A 100 -0.75 -10.72 -12.53
N ILE A 101 -1.05 -11.99 -12.84
CA ILE A 101 -2.39 -12.56 -12.64
C ILE A 101 -2.76 -12.64 -11.16
N ALA A 102 -1.83 -13.06 -10.29
CA ALA A 102 -2.05 -13.08 -8.85
C ALA A 102 -2.31 -11.65 -8.31
N ALA A 103 -1.49 -10.69 -8.74
CA ALA A 103 -1.65 -9.29 -8.37
C ALA A 103 -3.01 -8.71 -8.80
N LEU A 104 -3.46 -8.99 -10.04
CA LEU A 104 -4.79 -8.58 -10.50
C LEU A 104 -5.88 -9.14 -9.59
N GLY A 105 -5.84 -10.43 -9.24
CA GLY A 105 -6.81 -11.00 -8.30
C GLY A 105 -6.85 -10.27 -6.95
N TRP A 106 -5.68 -9.95 -6.38
CA TRP A 106 -5.63 -9.22 -5.11
C TRP A 106 -6.09 -7.76 -5.21
N ILE A 107 -5.90 -7.12 -6.37
CA ILE A 107 -6.40 -5.78 -6.66
C ILE A 107 -7.92 -5.81 -6.76
N GLU A 108 -8.49 -6.74 -7.53
CA GLU A 108 -9.94 -6.83 -7.72
C GLU A 108 -10.68 -7.11 -6.42
N ASP A 109 -10.11 -7.90 -5.51
CA ASP A 109 -10.69 -8.13 -4.19
C ASP A 109 -10.81 -6.84 -3.36
N VAL A 110 -10.01 -5.81 -3.64
CA VAL A 110 -10.10 -4.51 -2.98
C VAL A 110 -11.07 -3.61 -3.72
N THR A 111 -10.97 -3.55 -5.05
CA THR A 111 -11.72 -2.58 -5.86
C THR A 111 -13.17 -2.98 -6.12
N THR A 112 -13.49 -4.28 -6.01
CA THR A 112 -14.87 -4.79 -6.12
C THR A 112 -15.58 -4.87 -4.76
N ALA A 113 -14.83 -4.99 -3.66
CA ALA A 113 -15.41 -5.06 -2.31
C ALA A 113 -15.86 -3.69 -1.76
N GLU A 114 -15.55 -2.59 -2.48
CA GLU A 114 -15.92 -1.22 -2.11
C GLU A 114 -17.08 -0.65 -2.97
N MET A 115 -17.71 -1.50 -3.80
CA MET A 115 -18.99 -1.23 -4.50
C MET A 115 -20.18 -1.82 -3.74
#